data_AF-A0A3C2DDH3-F1
#
_entry.id   AF-A0A3C2DDH3-F1
#
_cell.length_a   1.000
_cell.length_b   1.000
_cell.length_c   1.000
_cell.angle_alpha   90.00
_cell.angle_beta   90.00
_cell.angle_gamma   90.00
#
_symmetry.space_group_name_H-M   'P 1'
#
loop_
_entity.id
_entity.type
_entity.pdbx_description
1 polymer ?
#
loop_
_entity_poly.entity_id
_entity_poly.type
_entity_poly.pdbx_seq_one_letter_code
_entity_poly.pdbx_strand_id
1 'polypeptide(L)'
;MDMASCIEALRAGSRELGDMHPRAHVALGPGDDFLMMPAVSPAGIGVKVVNVVSDNPSRGLPLIHGFYLYCDRSTGIPKATLDGSALTTLRTPA
;
A
#
# COMPACT_ATOMS: atom_id res chain seq x y z
N MET A 1 8.84 15.24 6.50
CA MET A 1 9.49 14.06 7.09
C MET A 1 10.62 13.67 6.16
N ASP A 2 11.85 13.51 6.64
CA ASP A 2 12.95 13.04 5.80
C ASP A 2 12.87 11.52 5.55
N MET A 3 13.63 11.03 4.58
CA MET A 3 13.58 9.62 4.17
C MET A 3 14.05 8.67 5.28
N ALA A 4 15.01 9.10 6.11
CA ALA A 4 15.48 8.30 7.24
C ALA A 4 14.36 8.08 8.27
N SER A 5 13.62 9.14 8.59
CA SER A 5 12.47 9.10 9.49
C SER A 5 11.34 8.24 8.93
N CYS A 6 11.10 8.28 7.61
CA CYS A 6 10.14 7.40 6.95
C CYS A 6 10.56 5.91 7.05
N ILE A 7 11.84 5.58 6.85
CA ILE A 7 12.36 4.21 6.97
C ILE A 7 12.21 3.69 8.40
N GLU A 8 12.57 4.49 9.40
CA GLU A 8 12.45 4.07 10.81
C GLU A 8 10.99 3.92 11.24
N ALA A 9 10.10 4.80 10.77
CA ALA A 9 8.66 4.64 11.01
C ALA A 9 8.11 3.34 10.39
N LEU A 10 8.54 2.99 9.16
CA LEU A 10 8.18 1.73 8.52
C LEU A 10 8.74 0.52 9.27
N ARG A 11 10.00 0.56 9.71
CA ARG A 11 10.64 -0.51 10.49
C ARG A 11 9.96 -0.73 11.83
N ALA A 12 9.60 0.35 12.54
CA ALA A 12 8.89 0.26 13.80
C ALA A 12 7.49 -0.32 13.59
N GLY A 13 6.76 0.18 12.58
CA GLY A 13 5.41 -0.29 12.23
C GLY A 13 5.36 -1.74 11.73
N SER A 14 6.45 -2.26 11.17
CA SER A 14 6.53 -3.66 10.72
C SER A 14 6.92 -4.65 11.82
N ARG A 15 7.25 -4.21 13.03
CA ARG A 15 7.62 -5.10 14.16
C ARG A 15 6.39 -5.68 14.86
N GLU A 16 5.32 -4.91 14.93
CA GLU A 16 4.03 -5.34 15.45
C GLU A 16 3.08 -5.53 14.28
N LEU A 17 3.32 -6.57 13.49
CA LEU A 17 2.36 -7.02 12.50
C LEU A 17 1.09 -7.43 13.27
N GLY A 18 0.05 -6.62 13.14
CA GLY A 18 -1.30 -7.03 13.54
C GLY A 18 -1.76 -8.21 12.68
N ASP A 19 -3.06 -8.52 12.74
CA ASP A 19 -3.58 -9.66 12.01
C ASP A 19 -3.27 -9.56 10.51
N MET A 20 -2.67 -10.62 9.98
CA MET A 20 -2.38 -10.74 8.56
C MET A 20 -3.67 -11.05 7.82
N HIS A 21 -4.27 -10.03 7.25
CA HIS A 21 -5.45 -10.20 6.42
C HIS A 21 -5.06 -10.61 4.99
N PRO A 22 -5.79 -11.56 4.39
CA PRO A 22 -5.53 -11.97 3.02
C PRO A 22 -5.69 -10.77 2.07
N ARG A 23 -4.80 -10.68 1.09
CA ARG A 23 -4.96 -9.74 -0.03
C ARG A 23 -6.22 -10.14 -0.81
N ALA A 24 -7.03 -9.15 -1.16
CA ALA A 24 -8.07 -9.32 -2.17
C ALA A 24 -7.50 -8.99 -3.55
N HIS A 25 -7.84 -9.83 -4.53
CA HIS A 25 -7.32 -9.77 -5.88
C HIS A 25 -8.47 -9.86 -6.87
N VAL A 26 -8.50 -8.92 -7.81
CA VAL A 26 -9.42 -8.90 -8.95
C VAL A 26 -8.56 -8.85 -10.21
N ALA A 27 -8.61 -9.92 -11.02
CA ALA A 27 -7.97 -9.92 -12.32
C ALA A 27 -8.71 -8.98 -13.28
N LEU A 28 -7.98 -8.13 -13.99
CA LEU A 28 -8.53 -7.19 -14.98
C LEU A 28 -8.27 -7.64 -16.43
N GLY A 29 -7.35 -8.59 -16.62
CA GLY A 29 -6.93 -9.11 -17.90
C GLY A 29 -5.59 -9.85 -17.77
N PRO A 30 -5.03 -10.39 -18.88
CA PRO A 30 -3.72 -11.03 -18.83
C PRO A 30 -2.63 -10.06 -18.36
N GLY A 31 -2.08 -10.30 -17.17
CA GLY A 31 -1.02 -9.46 -16.58
C GLY A 31 -1.51 -8.17 -15.90
N ASP A 32 -2.82 -7.96 -15.82
CA ASP A 32 -3.43 -6.77 -15.21
C ASP A 32 -4.20 -7.15 -13.94
N ASP A 33 -3.93 -6.43 -12.85
CA ASP A 33 -4.44 -6.76 -11.52
C ASP A 33 -4.95 -5.53 -10.77
N PHE A 34 -6.05 -5.70 -10.06
CA PHE A 34 -6.49 -4.80 -9.00
C PHE A 34 -6.35 -5.49 -7.64
N LEU A 35 -5.54 -4.90 -6.76
CA LEU A 35 -5.12 -5.49 -5.50
C LEU A 35 -5.53 -4.61 -4.33
N MET A 36 -6.13 -5.22 -3.31
CA MET A 36 -6.42 -4.60 -2.03
C MET A 36 -5.74 -5.38 -0.92
N MET A 37 -4.92 -4.69 -0.13
CA MET A 37 -4.15 -5.30 0.96
C MET A 37 -4.52 -4.59 2.27
N PRO A 38 -5.56 -5.06 2.99
CA PRO A 38 -5.94 -4.50 4.28
C PRO A 38 -4.92 -4.84 5.36
N ALA A 39 -4.77 -3.94 6.32
CA ALA A 39 -3.98 -4.11 7.52
C ALA A 39 -4.75 -3.55 8.72
N VAL A 40 -4.80 -4.30 9.81
CA VAL A 40 -5.44 -3.87 11.06
C VAL A 40 -4.46 -4.12 12.19
N SER A 41 -4.19 -3.10 12.99
CA SER A 41 -3.35 -3.21 14.19
C SER A 41 -3.91 -2.32 15.30
N PRO A 42 -3.34 -2.38 16.52
CA PRO A 42 -3.68 -1.42 17.57
C PRO A 42 -3.43 0.04 17.16
N ALA A 43 -2.46 0.29 16.27
CA ALA A 43 -2.12 1.63 15.81
C ALA A 43 -3.19 2.20 14.86
N GLY A 44 -3.83 1.38 14.03
CA GLY A 44 -4.77 1.89 13.03
C GLY A 44 -5.37 0.83 12.11
N ILE A 45 -6.21 1.30 11.20
CA ILE A 45 -6.73 0.52 10.09
C ILE A 45 -6.15 1.12 8.82
N GLY A 46 -5.73 0.27 7.89
CA GLY A 46 -5.38 0.77 6.57
C GLY A 46 -5.62 -0.22 5.47
N VAL A 47 -5.62 0.30 4.26
CA VAL A 47 -5.72 -0.49 3.04
C VAL A 47 -4.81 0.10 1.99
N LYS A 48 -3.96 -0.76 1.43
CA LYS A 48 -3.28 -0.44 0.19
C LYS A 48 -4.15 -0.86 -0.98
N VAL A 49 -4.39 0.05 -1.90
CA VAL A 49 -5.10 -0.21 -3.16
C VAL A 49 -4.13 0.02 -4.31
N VAL A 50 -3.96 -0.97 -5.17
CA VAL A 50 -2.96 -0.95 -6.25
C VAL A 50 -3.55 -1.52 -7.54
N ASN A 51 -3.30 -0.82 -8.64
CA ASN A 51 -3.51 -1.30 -10.01
C ASN A 51 -2.15 -1.67 -10.62
N VAL A 52 -2.10 -2.83 -11.24
CA VAL A 52 -1.02 -3.25 -12.15
C VAL A 52 -1.63 -3.27 -13.55
N VAL A 53 -1.09 -2.47 -14.46
CA VAL A 53 -1.56 -2.42 -15.86
C VAL A 53 -0.34 -2.64 -16.75
N SER A 54 -0.22 -3.84 -17.27
CA SER A 54 0.94 -4.35 -18.01
C SER A 54 1.29 -3.52 -19.25
N ASP A 55 0.30 -2.90 -19.91
CA ASP A 55 0.49 -2.08 -21.09
C ASP A 55 0.84 -0.60 -20.80
N ASN A 56 0.77 -0.15 -19.53
CA ASN A 56 1.08 1.25 -19.21
C ASN A 56 2.48 1.71 -19.66
N PRO A 57 3.55 0.90 -19.54
CA PRO A 57 4.88 1.28 -20.02
C PRO A 57 4.93 1.60 -21.52
N SER A 58 4.13 0.92 -22.36
CA SER A 58 4.05 1.21 -23.80
C SER A 58 3.45 2.60 -24.09
N ARG A 59 2.66 3.10 -23.14
CA ARG A 59 2.00 4.42 -23.16
C ARG A 59 2.81 5.50 -22.43
N GLY A 60 4.00 5.18 -21.93
CA GLY A 60 4.81 6.10 -21.12
C GLY A 60 4.27 6.34 -19.70
N LEU A 61 3.43 5.45 -19.18
CA LEU A 61 2.86 5.52 -17.83
C LEU A 61 3.54 4.50 -16.90
N PRO A 62 3.55 4.74 -15.56
CA PRO A 62 4.00 3.73 -14.60
C PRO A 62 3.20 2.42 -14.66
N LEU A 63 3.89 1.28 -14.50
CA LEU A 63 3.26 -0.04 -14.39
C LEU A 63 2.27 -0.12 -13.21
N ILE A 64 2.60 0.54 -12.11
CA ILE A 64 1.91 0.44 -10.83
C ILE A 64 1.36 1.81 -10.44
N HIS A 65 0.06 1.87 -10.19
CA HIS A 65 -0.62 3.02 -9.60
C HIS A 65 -1.27 2.58 -8.29
N GLY A 66 -1.19 3.38 -7.23
CA GLY A 66 -1.90 3.03 -6.01
C GLY A 66 -1.77 4.06 -4.91
N PHE A 67 -2.57 3.86 -3.86
CA PHE A 67 -2.55 4.65 -2.65
C PHE A 67 -2.64 3.75 -1.41
N TYR A 68 -2.18 4.26 -0.28
CA TYR A 68 -2.49 3.71 1.03
C TYR A 68 -3.42 4.67 1.76
N LEU A 69 -4.56 4.17 2.24
CA LEU A 69 -5.44 4.90 3.14
C LEU A 69 -5.14 4.46 4.57
N TYR A 70 -4.92 5.42 5.46
CA TYR A 70 -4.79 5.21 6.90
C TYR A 70 -5.97 5.84 7.63
N CYS A 71 -6.60 5.05 8.50
CA CYS A 71 -7.74 5.44 9.32
C CYS A 71 -7.45 5.19 10.79
N ASP A 72 -8.07 6.01 11.63
CA ASP A 72 -8.06 5.82 13.08
C ASP A 72 -8.69 4.47 13.47
N ARG A 73 -8.05 3.75 14.39
CA ARG A 73 -8.48 2.39 14.77
C ARG A 73 -9.85 2.37 15.46
N SER A 74 -10.18 3.41 16.20
CA SER A 74 -11.34 3.46 17.09
C SER A 74 -12.58 4.05 16.40
N THR A 75 -12.38 5.06 15.57
CA THR A 75 -13.45 5.82 14.92
C THR A 75 -13.61 5.49 13.44
N GLY A 76 -12.60 4.89 12.81
CA GLY A 76 -12.58 4.64 11.36
C GLY A 76 -12.38 5.90 10.51
N ILE A 77 -12.23 7.08 11.13
CA ILE A 77 -12.05 8.35 10.42
C ILE A 77 -10.73 8.31 9.63
N PRO A 78 -10.75 8.60 8.31
CA PRO A 78 -9.54 8.79 7.51
C PRO A 78 -8.60 9.83 8.10
N LYS A 79 -7.31 9.49 8.22
CA LYS A 79 -6.26 10.38 8.76
C LYS A 79 -5.22 10.77 7.73
N ALA A 80 -4.93 9.88 6.77
CA ALA A 80 -3.97 10.17 5.71
C ALA A 80 -4.21 9.31 4.46
N THR A 81 -3.83 9.87 3.32
CA THR A 81 -3.57 9.12 2.09
C THR A 81 -2.08 9.22 1.77
N LEU A 82 -1.45 8.11 1.43
CA LEU A 82 -0.05 8.05 1.00
C LEU A 82 0.03 7.50 -0.42
N ASP A 83 1.01 7.96 -1.18
CA ASP A 83 1.31 7.41 -2.50
C ASP A 83 1.73 5.93 -2.37
N GLY A 84 0.89 5.05 -2.88
CA GLY A 84 1.08 3.60 -2.81
C GLY A 84 2.08 3.08 -3.83
N SER A 85 2.34 3.82 -4.91
CA SER A 85 3.36 3.52 -5.91
C SER A 85 4.75 3.78 -5.33
N ALA A 86 4.95 4.94 -4.71
CA ALA A 86 6.19 5.26 -3.99
C ALA A 86 6.49 4.27 -2.86
N LEU A 87 5.47 3.90 -2.09
CA LEU A 87 5.59 2.84 -1.06
C LEU A 87 5.88 1.46 -1.65
N THR A 88 5.53 1.20 -2.91
CA THR A 88 5.89 -0.06 -3.61
C THR A 88 7.35 -0.07 -3.98
N THR A 89 7.87 1.02 -4.51
CA THR A 89 9.30 1.17 -4.82
C THR A 89 10.18 1.03 -3.57
N LEU A 90 9.74 1.56 -2.42
CA LEU A 90 10.51 1.48 -1.16
C LEU A 90 10.60 0.08 -0.53
N ARG A 91 9.81 -0.91 -1.01
CA ARG A 91 9.74 -2.27 -0.43
C ARG A 91 10.12 -3.38 -1.42
N THR A 92 10.80 -3.04 -2.51
CA THR A 92 11.21 -4.00 -3.54
C THR A 92 12.56 -3.58 -4.14
N PRO A 93 13.71 -4.19 -3.78
CA PRO A 93 14.20 -4.72 -2.50
C PRO A 93 15.09 -3.69 -1.74
N ALA A 94 14.88 -3.47 -0.44
CA ALA A 94 15.74 -4.05 0.59
C ALA A 94 15.73 -5.58 0.70
#